data_AF-A0A212LA56-F1
#
_entry.id   AF-A0A212LA56-F1
#
_cell.length_a   1.000
_cell.length_b   1.000
_cell.length_c   1.000
_cell.angle_alpha   90.00
_cell.angle_beta   90.00
_cell.angle_gamma   90.00
#
_symmetry.space_group_name_H-M   'P 1'
#
loop_
_entity.id
_entity.type
_entity.pdbx_description
1 polymer ?
#
loop_
_entity_poly.entity_id
_entity_poly.type
_entity_poly.pdbx_seq_one_letter_code
_entity_poly.pdbx_strand_id
1 'polypeptide(L)' 'MTEQATVTVGVIAKELGVSDAKVKKAIEALKIEPVAKRGVCKLYATDVVDAVKKTLA' A
#
# COMPACT_ATOMS: atom_id res chain seq x y z
N MET A 1 -8.25 -20.24 -6.39
CA MET A 1 -8.86 -19.05 -5.76
C MET A 1 -7.72 -18.20 -5.25
N THR A 2 -7.44 -17.06 -5.87
CA THR A 2 -6.39 -16.15 -5.38
C THR A 2 -6.90 -15.50 -4.10
N GLU A 3 -6.35 -15.90 -2.95
CA GLU A 3 -6.54 -15.20 -1.67
C GLU A 3 -6.24 -13.71 -1.88
N GLN A 4 -7.26 -12.87 -1.83
CA GLN A 4 -7.07 -11.42 -1.81
C GLN A 4 -6.49 -11.03 -0.45
N ALA A 5 -5.18 -11.18 -0.31
CA ALA A 5 -4.44 -10.59 0.80
C ALA A 5 -4.49 -9.06 0.64
N THR A 6 -5.25 -8.40 1.49
CA THR A 6 -5.23 -6.94 1.59
C THR A 6 -4.18 -6.52 2.60
N VAL A 7 -3.29 -5.61 2.22
CA VAL A 7 -2.21 -5.08 3.06
C VAL A 7 -2.54 -3.67 3.53
N THR A 8 -1.95 -3.23 4.64
CA THR A 8 -2.09 -1.85 5.13
C THR A 8 -0.85 -1.03 4.81
N VAL A 9 -0.94 0.30 4.90
CA VAL A 9 0.21 1.22 4.74
C VAL A 9 1.42 0.77 5.56
N GLY A 10 1.20 0.37 6.82
CA GLY A 10 2.28 -0.09 7.70
C GLY A 10 2.92 -1.41 7.27
N VAL A 11 2.14 -2.33 6.67
CA VAL A 11 2.68 -3.57 6.10
C VAL A 11 3.52 -3.25 4.86
N ILE A 12 3.00 -2.41 3.96
CA ILE A 12 3.71 -1.97 2.75
C ILE A 12 5.01 -1.24 3.13
N ALA A 13 4.96 -0.35 4.12
CA ALA A 13 6.11 0.38 4.65
C ALA A 13 7.18 -0.57 5.19
N LYS A 14 6.76 -1.60 5.93
CA LYS A 14 7.65 -2.61 6.52
C LYS A 14 8.25 -3.55 5.46
N GLU A 15 7.48 -3.99 4.46
CA GLU A 15 7.97 -4.80 3.34
C GLU A 15 8.99 -4.05 2.49
N LEU A 16 8.74 -2.75 2.23
CA LEU A 16 9.62 -1.93 1.41
C LEU A 16 10.77 -1.29 2.20
N GLY A 17 10.77 -1.41 3.54
CA GLY A 17 11.75 -0.77 4.40
C GLY A 17 11.73 0.76 4.33
N VAL A 18 10.56 1.36 4.02
CA VAL A 18 10.38 2.81 3.88
C VAL A 18 9.41 3.35 4.92
N SER A 19 9.47 4.66 5.19
CA SER A 19 8.54 5.30 6.13
C SER A 19 7.10 5.35 5.59
N ASP A 20 6.12 5.27 6.47
CA ASP A 20 4.68 5.35 6.15
C ASP A 20 4.34 6.62 5.34
N ALA A 21 5.05 7.72 5.57
CA ALA A 21 4.91 8.96 4.82
C ALA A 21 5.28 8.82 3.34
N LYS A 22 6.33 8.04 3.02
CA LYS A 22 6.72 7.73 1.64
C LYS A 22 5.68 6.86 0.97
N VAL A 23 5.18 5.85 1.68
CA VAL A 23 4.11 4.98 1.17
C VAL A 23 2.85 5.77 0.89
N LYS A 24 2.38 6.63 1.81
CA LYS A 24 1.23 7.52 1.57
C LYS A 24 1.44 8.41 0.36
N LYS A 25 2.60 9.08 0.26
CA LYS A 25 2.95 9.91 -0.91
C LYS A 25 2.94 9.13 -2.21
N ALA A 26 3.49 7.93 -2.22
CA ALA A 26 3.51 7.06 -3.38
C ALA A 26 2.09 6.62 -3.78
N ILE A 27 1.27 6.19 -2.83
CA ILE A 27 -0.13 5.82 -3.05
C ILE A 27 -0.93 7.01 -3.59
N GLU A 28 -0.74 8.21 -3.03
CA GLU A 28 -1.38 9.44 -3.53
C GLU A 28 -0.89 9.84 -4.93
N ALA A 29 0.42 9.73 -5.20
CA ALA A 29 1.00 10.00 -6.51
C ALA A 29 0.50 9.03 -7.59
N LEU A 30 0.34 7.75 -7.21
CA LEU A 30 -0.22 6.70 -8.06
C LEU A 30 -1.75 6.75 -8.13
N LYS A 31 -2.39 7.65 -7.37
CA LYS A 31 -3.86 7.76 -7.21
C LYS A 31 -4.52 6.42 -6.90
N ILE A 32 -3.85 5.59 -6.11
CA ILE A 32 -4.35 4.28 -5.72
C ILE A 32 -5.38 4.44 -4.60
N GLU A 33 -6.58 3.93 -4.84
CA GLU A 33 -7.63 3.92 -3.84
C GLU A 33 -7.52 2.68 -2.94
N PRO A 34 -7.81 2.83 -1.63
CA PRO A 34 -7.86 1.70 -0.73
C PRO A 34 -9.05 0.79 -1.06
N VAL A 35 -8.77 -0.49 -1.31
CA VAL A 35 -9.78 -1.51 -1.60
C VAL A 35 -10.76 -1.71 -0.45
N ALA A 36 -10.34 -1.43 0.78
CA ALA A 36 -11.21 -1.44 1.94
C ALA A 36 -10.72 -0.45 3.01
N LYS A 37 -11.61 -0.03 3.89
CA LYS A 37 -11.24 0.74 5.09
C LYS A 37 -11.63 -0.08 6.30
N ARG A 38 -10.68 -0.32 7.19
CA ARG A 38 -10.89 -1.00 8.46
C ARG A 38 -10.62 0.01 9.58
N GLY A 39 -11.65 0.78 9.90
CA GLY A 39 -11.55 1.92 10.82
C GLY A 39 -10.62 3.00 10.28
N VAL A 40 -9.59 3.36 11.05
CA VAL A 40 -8.56 4.34 10.66
C VAL A 40 -7.55 3.78 9.65
N CYS A 41 -7.46 2.45 9.52
CA CYS A 41 -6.52 1.80 8.62
C CYS A 41 -7.15 1.61 7.23
N LYS A 42 -6.47 2.18 6.22
CA LYS A 42 -6.75 1.93 4.81
C LYS A 42 -6.11 0.59 4.40
N LEU A 43 -6.91 -0.30 3.85
CA LEU A 43 -6.49 -1.57 3.25
C LEU A 43 -6.30 -1.36 1.76
N TYR A 44 -5.22 -1.91 1.23
CA TYR A 44 -4.79 -1.84 -0.15
C TYR A 44 -4.61 -3.26 -0.68
N ALA A 45 -4.76 -3.45 -1.98
CA ALA A 45 -4.39 -4.71 -2.60
C ALA A 45 -2.86 -4.91 -2.50
N THR A 46 -2.40 -6.16 -2.51
CA THR A 46 -0.97 -6.49 -2.65
C THR A 46 -0.35 -5.89 -3.91
N ASP A 47 -1.13 -5.65 -4.97
CA ASP A 47 -0.70 -4.94 -6.18
C ASP A 47 -0.13 -3.54 -5.90
N VAL A 48 -0.64 -2.89 -4.84
CA VAL A 48 -0.18 -1.59 -4.39
C VAL A 48 1.26 -1.66 -3.85
N VAL A 49 1.67 -2.78 -3.26
CA VAL A 49 3.06 -2.99 -2.83
C VAL A 49 3.97 -2.91 -4.06
N ASP A 50 3.60 -3.59 -5.14
CA ASP A 50 4.39 -3.63 -6.37
C ASP A 50 4.42 -2.26 -7.06
N ALA A 51 3.27 -1.57 -7.14
CA ALA A 51 3.20 -0.22 -7.69
C ALA A 51 4.03 0.80 -6.87
N VAL A 52 3.95 0.74 -5.55
CA VAL A 52 4.74 1.61 -4.65
C VAL A 52 6.22 1.26 -4.73
N LYS A 53 6.59 -0.02 -4.81
CA LYS A 53 7.97 -0.46 -5.05
C LYS A 53 8.51 0.13 -6.36
N LYS A 54 7.71 0.07 -7.42
CA LYS A 54 8.07 0.55 -8.74
C LYS A 54 8.22 2.08 -8.82
N THR A 55 7.47 2.83 -8.01
CA THR A 55 7.64 4.29 -7.94
C THR A 55 8.79 4.74 -7.04
N LEU A 56 9.24 3.88 -6.11
CA LEU A 56 10.37 4.13 -5.21
C LEU A 56 11.72 3.62 -5.79
N ALA A 57 11.66 2.79 -6.84
CA ALA A 57 12.82 2.28 -7.57
C ALA A 57 13.51 3.36 -8.40
#